data_AF-A0A2G5D1R0-F1
#
_entry.id   AF-A0A2G5D1R0-F1
#
_cell.length_a   1.000
_cell.length_b   1.000
_cell.length_c   1.000
_cell.angle_alpha   90.00
_cell.angle_beta   90.00
_cell.angle_gamma   90.00
#
_symmetry.space_group_name_H-M   'P 1'
#
loop_
_entity.id
_entity.type
_entity.pdbx_description
1 polymer ?
#
loop_
_entity_poly.entity_id
_entity_poly.type
_entity_poly.pdbx_seq_one_letter_code
_entity_poly.pdbx_strand_id
1 'polypeptide(L)'
;MDKFNGPARLMIVSDLDHTMVDHHDEENLSLLRFNALWEAYYRHNSLLVFSTGRSFTLYKELRKEKPLLTPDITIMSVGTEITYGEAMIPDDGWEQYLNQKWDRNIVMEETANFSQMKLQAESEQRPHKVSFYVEKKKAQEVTTALAERLQNRGLDVKIIYSGGVDLDILPQGAGKGQALAYLLKKFTAEGKRPANTLVCGDSGNDAELFSIPEVYGVMVNNAQEELLQWYKENARDNPKIIHASKKCAAGIIEAIGHFKLGLNKSPRDVMDFSEDKIDNIHPGHEVVKFYMFYERWRRAEVENSEHYMQNLKEVSHPSGTFVHPGGVERSLYECIDAMQKCYGDKQGKNFRLWVDRVSATQIGSDAWLVKFDKWESSGKIYFIYNVGLFFLIILPVGWKEVYS
;
A
#
# COMPACT_ATOMS: atom_id res chain seq x y z
N MET A 1 -10.83 -0.95 14.60
CA MET A 1 -9.63 -0.33 13.98
C MET A 1 -9.37 0.95 14.75
N ASP A 2 -8.43 0.91 15.70
CA ASP A 2 -8.28 1.95 16.73
C ASP A 2 -6.93 2.68 16.63
N LYS A 3 -6.44 2.83 15.39
CA LYS A 3 -5.11 3.41 15.12
C LYS A 3 -5.01 4.89 15.50
N PHE A 4 -6.11 5.63 15.36
CA PHE A 4 -6.21 7.03 15.74
C PHE A 4 -7.67 7.38 16.09
N ASN A 5 -7.85 8.45 16.87
CA ASN A 5 -9.15 8.95 17.27
C ASN A 5 -9.78 9.78 16.14
N GLY A 6 -10.95 9.36 15.66
CA GLY A 6 -11.72 10.08 14.63
C GLY A 6 -11.52 9.55 13.20
N PRO A 7 -12.03 10.28 12.19
CA PRO A 7 -11.93 9.89 10.79
C PRO A 7 -10.49 10.01 10.27
N ALA A 8 -10.12 9.10 9.37
CA ALA A 8 -8.84 9.18 8.68
C ALA A 8 -8.78 10.43 7.80
N ARG A 9 -7.64 11.14 7.78
CA ARG A 9 -7.40 12.31 6.92
C ARG A 9 -7.47 11.93 5.44
N LEU A 10 -6.84 10.81 5.10
CA LEU A 10 -6.80 10.23 3.77
C LEU A 10 -6.92 8.70 3.88
N MET A 11 -7.67 8.09 2.98
CA MET A 11 -7.63 6.65 2.73
C MET A 11 -7.16 6.42 1.30
N ILE A 12 -6.02 5.74 1.13
CA ILE A 12 -5.56 5.31 -0.19
C ILE A 12 -6.01 3.87 -0.40
N VAL A 13 -6.74 3.61 -1.47
CA VAL A 13 -7.22 2.29 -1.89
C VAL A 13 -6.55 1.96 -3.21
N SER A 14 -5.50 1.16 -3.16
CA SER A 14 -4.67 0.89 -4.33
C SER A 14 -4.76 -0.56 -4.74
N ASP A 15 -4.93 -0.82 -6.03
CA ASP A 15 -4.49 -2.10 -6.58
C ASP A 15 -2.98 -2.30 -6.38
N LEU A 16 -2.54 -3.56 -6.46
CA LEU A 16 -1.15 -3.95 -6.27
C LEU A 16 -0.41 -4.08 -7.58
N ASP A 17 -0.79 -5.03 -8.43
CA ASP A 17 -0.03 -5.44 -9.60
C ASP A 17 -0.12 -4.37 -10.68
N HIS A 18 1.00 -3.85 -11.17
CA HIS A 18 1.04 -2.75 -12.15
C HIS A 18 0.45 -1.42 -11.65
N THR A 19 -0.11 -1.34 -10.44
CA THR A 19 -0.57 -0.10 -9.81
C THR A 19 0.33 0.36 -8.66
N MET A 20 0.49 -0.41 -7.58
CA MET A 20 1.45 -0.09 -6.51
C MET A 20 2.84 -0.66 -6.83
N VAL A 21 2.85 -1.87 -7.37
CA VAL A 21 4.05 -2.66 -7.69
C VAL A 21 4.33 -2.58 -9.18
N ASP A 22 5.55 -2.22 -9.53
CA ASP A 22 6.07 -2.45 -10.86
C ASP A 22 6.84 -3.78 -10.88
N HIS A 23 6.33 -4.75 -11.63
CA HIS A 23 6.97 -6.06 -11.80
C HIS A 23 8.24 -6.00 -12.64
N HIS A 24 8.41 -4.93 -13.43
CA HIS A 24 9.58 -4.70 -14.26
C HIS A 24 10.63 -3.80 -13.58
N ASP A 25 10.34 -3.27 -12.39
CA ASP A 25 11.30 -2.52 -11.58
C ASP A 25 11.96 -3.45 -10.57
N GLU A 26 13.17 -3.93 -10.90
CA GLU A 26 13.96 -4.78 -10.00
C GLU A 26 14.41 -4.04 -8.73
N GLU A 27 14.58 -2.73 -8.80
CA GLU A 27 15.01 -1.90 -7.69
C GLU A 27 13.86 -1.38 -6.81
N ASN A 28 12.62 -1.49 -7.31
CA ASN A 28 11.39 -1.05 -6.66
C ASN A 28 11.44 0.43 -6.23
N LEU A 29 12.12 1.29 -6.99
CA LEU A 29 12.40 2.68 -6.60
C LEU A 29 11.11 3.47 -6.36
N SER A 30 10.12 3.34 -7.24
CA SER A 30 8.85 4.08 -7.09
C SER A 30 8.05 3.61 -5.87
N LEU A 31 8.06 2.30 -5.59
CA LEU A 31 7.43 1.73 -4.41
C LEU A 31 8.15 2.19 -3.13
N LEU A 32 9.48 2.15 -3.10
CA LEU A 32 10.28 2.62 -1.97
C LEU A 32 10.11 4.13 -1.72
N ARG A 33 9.92 4.94 -2.78
CA ARG A 33 9.56 6.37 -2.66
C ARG A 33 8.18 6.54 -2.02
N PHE A 34 7.18 5.76 -2.44
CA PHE A 34 5.86 5.77 -1.81
C PHE A 34 5.94 5.35 -0.34
N ASN A 35 6.71 4.30 -0.01
CA ASN A 35 6.86 3.82 1.35
C ASN A 35 7.38 4.91 2.30
N ALA A 36 8.48 5.58 1.90
CA ALA A 36 9.05 6.66 2.70
C ALA A 36 8.08 7.83 2.84
N LEU A 37 7.35 8.20 1.78
CA LEU A 37 6.33 9.24 1.83
C LEU A 37 5.19 8.88 2.81
N TRP A 38 4.69 7.65 2.72
CA TRP A 38 3.57 7.17 3.52
C TRP A 38 3.91 7.11 5.01
N GLU A 39 5.03 6.48 5.36
CA GLU A 39 5.45 6.32 6.76
C GLU A 39 5.84 7.67 7.41
N ALA A 40 6.39 8.61 6.63
CA ALA A 40 6.75 9.94 7.15
C ALA A 40 5.52 10.81 7.43
N TYR A 41 4.56 10.86 6.49
CA TYR A 41 3.55 11.93 6.48
C TYR A 41 2.10 11.48 6.64
N TYR A 42 1.80 10.20 6.39
CA TYR A 42 0.41 9.73 6.30
C TYR A 42 0.07 8.69 7.36
N ARG A 43 1.01 7.80 7.69
CA ARG A 43 0.77 6.63 8.55
C ARG A 43 0.02 6.97 9.84
N HIS A 44 0.35 8.08 10.48
CA HIS A 44 -0.17 8.46 11.80
C HIS A 44 -1.65 8.89 11.80
N ASN A 45 -2.24 9.26 10.66
CA ASN A 45 -3.63 9.76 10.58
C ASN A 45 -4.39 9.31 9.32
N SER A 46 -3.83 8.39 8.54
CA SER A 46 -4.38 7.93 7.26
C SER A 46 -4.44 6.40 7.21
N LEU A 47 -5.27 5.88 6.31
CA LEU A 47 -5.47 4.45 6.07
C LEU A 47 -4.90 4.01 4.73
N LEU A 48 -4.11 2.94 4.74
CA LEU A 48 -3.65 2.25 3.54
C LEU A 48 -4.48 0.99 3.32
N VAL A 49 -5.13 0.91 2.17
CA VAL A 49 -5.93 -0.24 1.73
C VAL A 49 -5.32 -0.79 0.45
N PHE A 50 -4.98 -2.07 0.46
CA PHE A 50 -4.63 -2.78 -0.78
C PHE A 50 -5.85 -3.52 -1.31
N SER A 51 -6.22 -3.26 -2.57
CA SER A 51 -7.40 -3.80 -3.24
C SER A 51 -6.99 -4.58 -4.48
N THR A 52 -6.68 -5.87 -4.30
CA THR A 52 -6.01 -6.71 -5.30
C THR A 52 -6.88 -7.85 -5.83
N GLY A 53 -6.61 -8.29 -7.06
CA GLY A 53 -7.13 -9.53 -7.61
C GLY A 53 -6.52 -10.79 -6.99
N ARG A 54 -5.32 -10.67 -6.39
CA ARG A 54 -4.61 -11.79 -5.77
C ARG A 54 -5.41 -12.43 -4.64
N SER A 55 -5.30 -13.75 -4.53
CA SER A 55 -5.72 -14.46 -3.33
C SER A 55 -4.83 -14.14 -2.13
N PHE A 56 -5.30 -14.51 -0.94
CA PHE A 56 -4.54 -14.35 0.29
C PHE A 56 -3.13 -14.98 0.22
N THR A 57 -3.04 -16.17 -0.38
CA THR A 57 -1.77 -16.88 -0.55
C THR A 57 -0.82 -16.09 -1.46
N LEU A 58 -1.30 -15.66 -2.62
CA LEU A 58 -0.50 -14.92 -3.61
C LEU A 58 -0.14 -13.51 -3.15
N TYR A 59 -0.98 -12.89 -2.33
CA TYR A 59 -0.67 -11.63 -1.66
C TYR A 59 0.48 -11.81 -0.66
N LYS A 60 0.44 -12.88 0.16
CA LYS A 60 1.53 -13.20 1.10
C LYS A 60 2.85 -13.49 0.39
N GLU A 61 2.81 -14.12 -0.77
CA GLU A 61 3.98 -14.33 -1.61
C GLU A 61 4.52 -12.99 -2.14
N LEU A 62 3.66 -12.13 -2.70
CA LEU A 62 4.07 -10.82 -3.17
C LEU A 62 4.74 -9.98 -2.08
N ARG A 63 4.21 -10.02 -0.85
CA ARG A 63 4.84 -9.34 0.30
C ARG A 63 6.23 -9.85 0.66
N LYS A 64 6.56 -11.10 0.33
CA LYS A 64 7.92 -11.65 0.51
C LYS A 64 8.84 -11.23 -0.64
N GLU A 65 8.29 -10.93 -1.80
CA GLU A 65 9.04 -10.63 -3.02
C GLU A 65 9.26 -9.13 -3.27
N LYS A 66 8.41 -8.29 -2.68
CA LYS A 66 8.39 -6.84 -2.91
C LYS A 66 8.38 -6.11 -1.56
N PRO A 67 9.00 -4.92 -1.48
CA PRO A 67 9.03 -4.13 -0.24
C PRO A 67 7.67 -3.45 0.01
N LEU A 68 6.60 -4.22 0.19
CA LEU A 68 5.27 -3.70 0.49
C LEU A 68 5.17 -3.31 1.96
N LEU A 69 4.62 -2.12 2.22
CA LEU A 69 4.21 -1.74 3.57
C LEU A 69 3.10 -2.65 4.09
N THR A 70 2.96 -2.70 5.42
CA THR A 70 1.81 -3.33 6.06
C THR A 70 0.59 -2.43 5.92
N PRO A 71 -0.45 -2.85 5.16
CA PRO A 71 -1.67 -2.05 5.02
C PRO A 71 -2.51 -2.13 6.30
N ASP A 72 -3.46 -1.21 6.43
CA ASP A 72 -4.45 -1.24 7.51
C ASP A 72 -5.62 -2.18 7.16
N ILE A 73 -5.94 -2.32 5.87
CA ILE A 73 -7.00 -3.18 5.34
C ILE A 73 -6.51 -3.86 4.06
N THR A 74 -6.92 -5.10 3.81
CA THR A 74 -6.84 -5.67 2.46
C THR A 74 -8.21 -6.07 1.95
N ILE A 75 -8.43 -5.77 0.67
CA ILE A 75 -9.52 -6.24 -0.16
C ILE A 75 -8.86 -7.19 -1.16
N MET A 76 -9.10 -8.49 -1.04
CA MET A 76 -8.43 -9.53 -1.84
C MET A 76 -9.41 -10.24 -2.75
N SER A 77 -8.87 -11.03 -3.69
CA SER A 77 -9.66 -11.86 -4.60
C SER A 77 -10.78 -11.08 -5.30
N VAL A 78 -10.41 -9.91 -5.83
CA VAL A 78 -11.31 -9.02 -6.59
C VAL A 78 -12.49 -8.55 -5.72
N GLY A 79 -12.24 -8.29 -4.44
CA GLY A 79 -13.25 -7.77 -3.53
C GLY A 79 -14.16 -8.82 -2.90
N THR A 80 -13.79 -10.09 -2.94
CA THR A 80 -14.56 -11.15 -2.27
C THR A 80 -14.15 -11.35 -0.82
N GLU A 81 -13.01 -10.82 -0.42
CA GLU A 81 -12.51 -10.93 0.96
C GLU A 81 -12.04 -9.57 1.45
N ILE A 82 -12.46 -9.20 2.66
CA ILE A 82 -11.99 -8.02 3.37
C ILE A 82 -11.32 -8.51 4.64
N THR A 83 -10.10 -8.05 4.92
CA THR A 83 -9.39 -8.38 6.15
C THR A 83 -8.74 -7.15 6.77
N TYR A 84 -8.51 -7.20 8.08
CA TYR A 84 -8.04 -6.06 8.86
C TYR A 84 -6.71 -6.33 9.58
N GLY A 85 -5.84 -5.31 9.52
CA GLY A 85 -4.57 -5.27 10.23
C GLY A 85 -3.57 -6.35 9.82
N GLU A 86 -2.47 -6.44 10.57
CA GLU A 86 -1.41 -7.42 10.32
C GLU A 86 -1.89 -8.88 10.48
N ALA A 87 -2.76 -9.11 11.47
CA ALA A 87 -3.34 -10.42 11.71
C ALA A 87 -4.29 -10.88 10.58
N MET A 88 -4.66 -9.97 9.66
CA MET A 88 -5.55 -10.24 8.53
C MET A 88 -6.87 -10.86 8.97
N ILE A 89 -7.48 -10.27 10.00
CA ILE A 89 -8.74 -10.76 10.56
C ILE A 89 -9.85 -10.55 9.51
N PRO A 90 -10.57 -11.60 9.07
CA PRO A 90 -11.66 -11.48 8.10
C PRO A 90 -12.81 -10.59 8.58
N ASP A 91 -13.51 -9.95 7.65
CA ASP A 91 -14.78 -9.28 7.92
C ASP A 91 -15.95 -10.27 7.77
N ASP A 92 -16.39 -10.85 8.88
CA ASP A 92 -17.50 -11.81 8.90
C ASP A 92 -18.80 -11.23 8.32
N GLY A 93 -19.03 -9.92 8.48
CA GLY A 93 -20.20 -9.24 7.93
C GLY A 93 -20.19 -9.17 6.40
N TRP A 94 -19.01 -8.97 5.81
CA TRP A 94 -18.81 -9.01 4.36
C TRP A 94 -19.00 -10.43 3.82
N GLU A 95 -18.43 -11.44 4.48
CA GLU A 95 -18.61 -12.84 4.08
C GLU A 95 -20.10 -13.25 4.09
N GLN A 96 -20.83 -12.90 5.16
CA GLN A 96 -22.26 -13.14 5.25
C GLN A 96 -23.07 -12.42 4.18
N TYR A 97 -22.69 -11.18 3.85
CA TYR A 97 -23.31 -10.42 2.77
C TYR A 97 -23.14 -11.11 1.41
N LEU A 98 -21.95 -11.66 1.13
CA LEU A 98 -21.64 -12.33 -0.13
C LEU A 98 -22.28 -13.72 -0.28
N ASN A 99 -22.73 -14.35 0.81
CA ASN A 99 -23.44 -15.63 0.77
C ASN A 99 -24.85 -15.51 0.14
N GLN A 100 -25.39 -14.31 -0.02
CA GLN A 100 -26.73 -14.10 -0.55
C GLN A 100 -26.80 -14.49 -2.04
N LYS A 101 -27.63 -15.49 -2.36
CA LYS A 101 -27.83 -16.01 -3.73
C LYS A 101 -26.52 -16.37 -4.45
N TRP A 102 -25.58 -16.91 -3.69
CA TRP A 102 -24.33 -17.45 -4.19
C TRP A 102 -24.25 -18.94 -3.87
N ASP A 103 -23.93 -19.74 -4.87
CA ASP A 103 -23.57 -21.15 -4.68
C ASP A 103 -22.43 -21.51 -5.64
N ARG A 104 -21.25 -21.69 -5.05
CA ARG A 104 -20.03 -22.03 -5.81
C ARG A 104 -20.16 -23.35 -6.57
N ASN A 105 -20.88 -24.33 -6.02
CA ASN A 105 -21.01 -25.64 -6.66
C ASN A 105 -21.85 -25.55 -7.93
N ILE A 106 -22.93 -24.78 -7.89
CA ILE A 106 -23.75 -24.51 -9.09
C ILE A 106 -22.93 -23.75 -10.14
N VAL A 107 -22.11 -22.78 -9.74
CA VAL A 107 -21.20 -22.08 -10.68
C VAL A 107 -20.24 -23.06 -11.36
N MET A 108 -19.60 -23.95 -10.60
CA MET A 108 -18.71 -24.98 -11.15
C MET A 108 -19.45 -25.96 -12.10
N GLU A 109 -20.66 -26.37 -11.75
CA GLU A 109 -21.51 -27.25 -12.57
C GLU A 109 -21.87 -26.59 -13.91
N GLU A 110 -22.34 -25.34 -13.89
CA GLU A 110 -22.75 -24.64 -15.11
C GLU A 110 -21.55 -24.34 -16.02
N THR A 111 -20.43 -23.90 -15.45
CA THR A 111 -19.20 -23.57 -16.20
C THR A 111 -18.53 -24.79 -16.84
N ALA A 112 -18.72 -26.00 -16.30
CA ALA A 112 -18.23 -27.24 -16.91
C ALA A 112 -18.83 -27.52 -18.31
N ASN A 113 -19.95 -26.87 -18.65
CA ASN A 113 -20.58 -26.98 -19.96
C ASN A 113 -19.96 -26.07 -21.04
N PHE A 114 -19.01 -25.21 -20.67
CA PHE A 114 -18.36 -24.25 -21.58
C PHE A 114 -16.94 -24.73 -21.92
N SER A 115 -16.78 -25.36 -23.09
CA SER A 115 -15.48 -25.87 -23.54
C SER A 115 -14.44 -24.77 -23.82
N GLN A 116 -14.89 -23.53 -23.96
CA GLN A 116 -14.06 -22.34 -24.14
C GLN A 116 -13.41 -21.85 -22.84
N MET A 117 -13.86 -22.34 -21.67
CA MET A 117 -13.38 -21.91 -20.37
C MET A 117 -12.39 -22.92 -19.80
N LYS A 118 -11.20 -22.45 -19.42
CA LYS A 118 -10.20 -23.28 -18.74
C LYS A 118 -10.05 -22.81 -17.29
N LEU A 119 -10.31 -23.70 -16.33
CA LEU A 119 -10.17 -23.35 -14.91
C LEU A 119 -8.74 -22.90 -14.59
N GLN A 120 -8.60 -21.82 -13.82
CA GLN A 120 -7.30 -21.37 -13.32
C GLN A 120 -6.81 -22.27 -12.17
N ALA A 121 -5.55 -22.07 -11.73
CA ALA A 121 -4.96 -22.82 -10.64
C ALA A 121 -5.77 -22.73 -9.33
N GLU A 122 -5.64 -23.73 -8.46
CA GLU A 122 -6.34 -23.79 -7.16
C GLU A 122 -6.07 -22.55 -6.30
N SER A 123 -4.87 -21.96 -6.39
CA SER A 123 -4.49 -20.71 -5.72
C SER A 123 -5.36 -19.50 -6.07
N GLU A 124 -6.08 -19.54 -7.19
CA GLU A 124 -6.97 -18.48 -7.67
C GLU A 124 -8.44 -18.70 -7.31
N GLN A 125 -8.79 -19.91 -6.84
CA GLN A 125 -10.15 -20.30 -6.51
C GLN A 125 -10.45 -20.01 -5.04
N ARG A 126 -11.52 -19.25 -4.75
CA ARG A 126 -11.94 -18.93 -3.38
C ARG A 126 -13.41 -19.31 -3.14
N PRO A 127 -13.92 -19.26 -1.89
CA PRO A 127 -15.32 -19.56 -1.60
C PRO A 127 -16.33 -18.72 -2.41
N HIS A 128 -16.01 -17.44 -2.66
CA HIS A 128 -16.84 -16.50 -3.42
C HIS A 128 -16.22 -16.05 -4.75
N LYS A 129 -15.23 -16.79 -5.28
CA LYS A 129 -14.58 -16.50 -6.56
C LYS A 129 -14.26 -17.79 -7.30
N VAL A 130 -14.72 -17.89 -8.54
CA VAL A 130 -14.33 -18.95 -9.47
C VAL A 130 -13.70 -18.33 -10.71
N SER A 131 -12.46 -18.71 -11.01
CA SER A 131 -11.64 -18.07 -12.04
C SER A 131 -11.31 -19.00 -13.19
N PHE A 132 -11.41 -18.47 -14.41
CA PHE A 132 -11.12 -19.17 -15.67
C PHE A 132 -10.24 -18.32 -16.60
N TYR A 133 -9.63 -18.97 -17.58
CA TYR A 133 -9.05 -18.34 -18.76
C TYR A 133 -10.04 -18.45 -19.92
N VAL A 134 -10.27 -17.34 -20.62
CA VAL A 134 -11.11 -17.24 -21.81
C VAL A 134 -10.45 -16.34 -22.85
N GLU A 135 -10.41 -16.77 -24.11
CA GLU A 135 -9.87 -15.95 -25.19
C GLU A 135 -10.76 -14.70 -25.44
N LYS A 136 -10.13 -13.52 -25.64
CA LYS A 136 -10.81 -12.23 -25.88
C LYS A 136 -11.93 -12.27 -26.91
N LYS A 137 -11.76 -13.04 -28.00
CA LYS A 137 -12.77 -13.16 -29.07
C LYS A 137 -14.04 -13.91 -28.64
N LYS A 138 -13.95 -14.77 -27.63
CA LYS A 138 -15.03 -15.63 -27.12
C LYS A 138 -15.65 -15.07 -25.84
N ALA A 139 -14.96 -14.16 -25.15
CA ALA A 139 -15.34 -13.64 -23.83
C ALA A 139 -16.77 -13.09 -23.79
N GLN A 140 -17.18 -12.28 -24.78
CA GLN A 140 -18.52 -11.67 -24.78
C GLN A 140 -19.65 -12.70 -24.88
N GLU A 141 -19.50 -13.68 -25.79
CA GLU A 141 -20.49 -14.74 -26.00
C GLU A 141 -20.60 -15.63 -24.75
N VAL A 142 -19.46 -16.09 -24.22
CA VAL A 142 -19.39 -16.94 -23.02
C VAL A 142 -20.02 -16.23 -21.82
N THR A 143 -19.66 -14.96 -21.59
CA THR A 143 -20.15 -14.18 -20.46
C THR A 143 -21.66 -13.99 -20.51
N THR A 144 -22.21 -13.68 -21.68
CA THR A 144 -23.66 -13.46 -21.87
C THR A 144 -24.45 -14.74 -21.60
N ALA A 145 -24.05 -15.86 -22.21
CA ALA A 145 -24.72 -17.14 -22.04
C ALA A 145 -24.59 -17.70 -20.62
N LEU A 146 -23.42 -17.54 -19.98
CA LEU A 146 -23.18 -17.98 -18.61
C LEU A 146 -24.03 -17.19 -17.60
N ALA A 147 -24.12 -15.87 -17.76
CA ALA A 147 -24.94 -15.03 -16.90
C ALA A 147 -26.41 -15.46 -16.91
N GLU A 148 -26.99 -15.72 -18.09
CA GLU A 148 -28.37 -16.19 -18.23
C GLU A 148 -28.59 -17.54 -17.55
N ARG A 149 -27.67 -18.50 -17.74
CA ARG A 149 -27.74 -19.82 -17.10
C ARG A 149 -27.69 -19.75 -15.58
N LEU A 150 -26.77 -18.98 -15.03
CA LEU A 150 -26.61 -18.82 -13.58
C LEU A 150 -27.83 -18.11 -12.97
N GLN A 151 -28.38 -17.11 -13.66
CA GLN A 151 -29.61 -16.44 -13.26
C GLN A 151 -30.81 -17.39 -13.24
N ASN A 152 -30.94 -18.26 -14.26
CA ASN A 152 -32.00 -19.29 -14.33
C ASN A 152 -31.88 -20.33 -13.21
N ARG A 153 -30.69 -20.52 -12.64
CA ARG A 153 -30.44 -21.35 -11.45
C ARG A 153 -30.65 -20.59 -10.13
N GLY A 154 -31.11 -19.34 -10.17
CA GLY A 154 -31.42 -18.52 -9.01
C GLY A 154 -30.21 -17.82 -8.37
N LEU A 155 -29.07 -17.76 -9.07
CA LEU A 155 -27.88 -17.08 -8.60
C LEU A 155 -27.82 -15.64 -9.10
N ASP A 156 -27.38 -14.74 -8.22
CA ASP A 156 -27.05 -13.36 -8.61
C ASP A 156 -25.52 -13.27 -8.69
N VAL A 157 -24.98 -13.24 -9.91
CA VAL A 157 -23.54 -13.26 -10.16
C VAL A 157 -23.04 -12.04 -10.93
N LYS A 158 -21.82 -11.64 -10.61
CA LYS A 158 -21.03 -10.69 -11.40
C LYS A 158 -19.94 -11.47 -12.12
N ILE A 159 -19.80 -11.21 -13.42
CA ILE A 159 -18.73 -11.78 -14.24
C ILE A 159 -17.80 -10.64 -14.65
N ILE A 160 -16.52 -10.76 -14.27
CA ILE A 160 -15.49 -9.76 -14.54
C ILE A 160 -14.50 -10.37 -15.53
N TYR A 161 -14.26 -9.67 -16.64
CA TYR A 161 -13.21 -9.99 -17.59
C TYR A 161 -12.09 -8.96 -17.48
N SER A 162 -10.85 -9.39 -17.28
CA SER A 162 -9.69 -8.50 -17.08
C SER A 162 -8.41 -9.06 -17.67
N GLY A 163 -7.41 -8.20 -17.89
CA GLY A 163 -6.07 -8.64 -18.34
C GLY A 163 -6.08 -9.26 -19.73
N GLY A 164 -7.17 -9.09 -20.49
CA GLY A 164 -7.35 -9.69 -21.79
C GLY A 164 -7.47 -11.21 -21.83
N VAL A 165 -7.55 -11.91 -20.69
CA VAL A 165 -7.66 -13.39 -20.65
C VAL A 165 -8.41 -13.94 -19.42
N ASP A 166 -8.42 -13.23 -18.30
CA ASP A 166 -8.98 -13.71 -17.05
C ASP A 166 -10.48 -13.46 -16.98
N LEU A 167 -11.24 -14.48 -16.55
CA LEU A 167 -12.67 -14.40 -16.32
C LEU A 167 -12.99 -14.86 -14.90
N ASP A 168 -13.48 -13.94 -14.07
CA ASP A 168 -13.87 -14.19 -12.68
C ASP A 168 -15.39 -14.17 -12.53
N ILE A 169 -15.94 -15.22 -11.91
CA ILE A 169 -17.35 -15.30 -11.52
C ILE A 169 -17.43 -15.14 -10.00
N LEU A 170 -18.15 -14.11 -9.58
CA LEU A 170 -18.28 -13.67 -8.19
C LEU A 170 -19.77 -13.48 -7.85
N PRO A 171 -20.17 -13.36 -6.57
CA PRO A 171 -21.49 -12.86 -6.20
C PRO A 171 -21.73 -11.45 -6.80
N GLN A 172 -22.98 -11.12 -7.14
CA GLN A 172 -23.32 -9.81 -7.72
C GLN A 172 -22.89 -8.64 -6.83
N GLY A 173 -22.97 -8.82 -5.50
CA GLY A 173 -22.55 -7.84 -4.50
C GLY A 173 -21.04 -7.74 -4.28
N ALA A 174 -20.21 -8.59 -4.90
CA ALA A 174 -18.75 -8.55 -4.78
C ALA A 174 -18.13 -7.54 -5.77
N GLY A 175 -16.79 -7.49 -5.84
CA GLY A 175 -16.05 -6.55 -6.67
C GLY A 175 -15.31 -5.51 -5.82
N LYS A 176 -14.19 -4.99 -6.36
CA LYS A 176 -13.35 -3.99 -5.65
C LYS A 176 -14.16 -2.74 -5.26
N GLY A 177 -15.02 -2.24 -6.17
CA GLY A 177 -15.88 -1.10 -5.89
C GLY A 177 -16.92 -1.39 -4.81
N GLN A 178 -17.61 -2.54 -4.86
CA GLN A 178 -18.61 -2.89 -3.85
C GLN A 178 -17.99 -3.12 -2.46
N ALA A 179 -16.82 -3.75 -2.40
CA ALA A 179 -16.07 -3.89 -1.15
C ALA A 179 -15.69 -2.52 -0.56
N LEU A 180 -15.24 -1.58 -1.40
CA LEU A 180 -14.97 -0.20 -0.97
C LEU A 180 -16.25 0.51 -0.50
N ALA A 181 -17.36 0.36 -1.22
CA ALA A 181 -18.64 0.95 -0.84
C ALA A 181 -19.12 0.43 0.53
N TYR A 182 -18.97 -0.87 0.78
CA TYR A 182 -19.24 -1.50 2.06
C TYR A 182 -18.37 -0.91 3.18
N LEU A 183 -17.05 -0.81 2.98
CA LEU A 183 -16.14 -0.21 3.97
C LEU A 183 -16.51 1.24 4.29
N LEU A 184 -16.77 2.05 3.25
CA LEU A 184 -17.15 3.45 3.43
C LEU A 184 -18.48 3.59 4.18
N LYS A 185 -19.46 2.71 3.90
CA LYS A 185 -20.73 2.66 4.64
C LYS A 185 -20.50 2.29 6.10
N LYS A 186 -19.68 1.28 6.37
CA LYS A 186 -19.30 0.85 7.73
C LYS A 186 -18.63 1.98 8.50
N PHE A 187 -17.63 2.64 7.92
CA PHE A 187 -16.99 3.81 8.53
C PHE A 187 -17.96 4.98 8.76
N THR A 188 -18.91 5.19 7.85
CA THR A 188 -19.94 6.23 8.04
C THR A 188 -20.84 5.91 9.24
N ALA A 189 -21.27 4.65 9.38
CA ALA A 189 -22.07 4.21 10.53
C ALA A 189 -21.31 4.33 11.87
N GLU A 190 -19.98 4.19 11.84
CA GLU A 190 -19.10 4.36 13.00
C GLU A 190 -18.71 5.83 13.27
N GLY A 191 -19.17 6.79 12.44
CA GLY A 191 -18.76 8.19 12.54
C GLY A 191 -17.28 8.45 12.18
N LYS A 192 -16.65 7.53 11.44
CA LYS A 192 -15.23 7.52 11.09
C LYS A 192 -14.98 7.56 9.57
N ARG A 193 -15.94 8.01 8.76
CA ARG A 193 -15.79 8.13 7.29
C ARG A 193 -14.51 8.95 6.98
N PRO A 194 -13.56 8.43 6.18
CA PRO A 194 -12.37 9.17 5.81
C PRO A 194 -12.71 10.51 5.17
N ALA A 195 -11.96 11.56 5.50
CA ALA A 195 -12.17 12.89 4.95
C ALA A 195 -11.90 12.94 3.45
N ASN A 196 -10.91 12.17 2.98
CA ASN A 196 -10.60 11.99 1.57
C ASN A 196 -10.34 10.50 1.29
N THR A 197 -10.76 10.04 0.11
CA THR A 197 -10.44 8.70 -0.40
C THR A 197 -9.83 8.83 -1.78
N LEU A 198 -8.65 8.25 -1.99
CA LEU A 198 -7.98 8.16 -3.28
C LEU A 198 -7.96 6.69 -3.72
N VAL A 199 -8.61 6.38 -4.83
CA VAL A 199 -8.57 5.06 -5.46
C VAL A 199 -7.51 5.03 -6.57
N CYS A 200 -6.76 3.95 -6.66
CA CYS A 200 -5.69 3.76 -7.64
C CYS A 200 -5.87 2.43 -8.36
N GLY A 201 -5.78 2.41 -9.69
CA GLY A 201 -5.88 1.19 -10.48
C GLY A 201 -5.27 1.30 -11.86
N ASP A 202 -5.13 0.16 -12.54
CA ASP A 202 -4.56 0.04 -13.88
C ASP A 202 -5.44 -0.79 -14.83
N SER A 203 -6.35 -1.64 -14.34
CA SER A 203 -7.05 -2.62 -15.19
C SER A 203 -8.58 -2.62 -15.03
N GLY A 204 -9.27 -3.46 -15.80
CA GLY A 204 -10.74 -3.51 -15.82
C GLY A 204 -11.38 -3.88 -14.48
N ASN A 205 -10.69 -4.67 -13.64
CA ASN A 205 -11.21 -5.04 -12.32
C ASN A 205 -11.20 -3.86 -11.32
N ASP A 206 -10.53 -2.75 -11.65
CA ASP A 206 -10.48 -1.52 -10.86
C ASP A 206 -11.55 -0.51 -11.25
N ALA A 207 -12.20 -0.66 -12.42
CA ALA A 207 -13.13 0.34 -12.96
C ALA A 207 -14.22 0.74 -11.96
N GLU A 208 -14.78 -0.22 -11.21
CA GLU A 208 -15.82 0.05 -10.21
C GLU A 208 -15.34 0.93 -9.04
N LEU A 209 -14.04 0.96 -8.73
CA LEU A 209 -13.49 1.83 -7.69
C LEU A 209 -13.71 3.30 -8.05
N PHE A 210 -13.57 3.64 -9.34
CA PHE A 210 -13.70 5.01 -9.86
C PHE A 210 -15.16 5.48 -9.93
N SER A 211 -16.12 4.56 -9.89
CA SER A 211 -17.56 4.86 -9.83
C SER A 211 -18.05 5.21 -8.43
N ILE A 212 -17.23 5.04 -7.40
CA ILE A 212 -17.65 5.29 -6.02
C ILE A 212 -17.84 6.80 -5.81
N PRO A 213 -18.99 7.25 -5.29
CA PRO A 213 -19.22 8.66 -5.05
C PRO A 213 -18.17 9.28 -4.11
N GLU A 214 -17.81 10.53 -4.39
CA GLU A 214 -16.94 11.36 -3.56
C GLU A 214 -15.46 10.93 -3.46
N VAL A 215 -15.04 9.90 -4.18
CA VAL A 215 -13.61 9.53 -4.26
C VAL A 215 -12.85 10.41 -5.24
N TYR A 216 -11.55 10.54 -5.00
CA TYR A 216 -10.56 10.89 -6.00
C TYR A 216 -10.04 9.61 -6.65
N GLY A 217 -9.72 9.65 -7.94
CA GLY A 217 -9.26 8.48 -8.68
C GLY A 217 -8.01 8.79 -9.50
N VAL A 218 -7.06 7.85 -9.50
CA VAL A 218 -5.92 7.87 -10.41
C VAL A 218 -5.81 6.55 -11.17
N MET A 219 -5.88 6.65 -12.50
CA MET A 219 -5.38 5.60 -13.37
C MET A 219 -3.90 5.85 -13.59
N VAL A 220 -3.05 4.88 -13.27
CA VAL A 220 -1.60 5.02 -13.49
C VAL A 220 -1.29 5.03 -14.99
N ASN A 221 -0.17 5.61 -15.39
CA ASN A 221 0.17 5.79 -16.81
C ASN A 221 0.18 4.49 -17.64
N ASN A 222 0.50 3.38 -16.99
CA ASN A 222 0.54 2.05 -17.59
C ASN A 222 -0.82 1.31 -17.51
N ALA A 223 -1.92 2.05 -17.36
CA ALA A 223 -3.27 1.47 -17.35
C ALA A 223 -3.59 0.78 -18.67
N GLN A 224 -4.32 -0.33 -18.56
CA GLN A 224 -4.73 -1.20 -19.66
C GLN A 224 -5.87 -0.58 -20.47
N GLU A 225 -6.03 -1.08 -21.70
CA GLU A 225 -6.96 -0.55 -22.69
C GLU A 225 -8.39 -0.51 -22.15
N GLU A 226 -8.82 -1.55 -21.42
CA GLU A 226 -10.18 -1.64 -20.89
C GLU A 226 -10.50 -0.55 -19.85
N LEU A 227 -9.56 -0.18 -18.97
CA LEU A 227 -9.78 0.88 -17.98
C LEU A 227 -9.75 2.25 -18.64
N LEU A 228 -8.87 2.46 -19.62
CA LEU A 228 -8.81 3.69 -20.40
C LEU A 228 -10.09 3.88 -21.24
N GLN A 229 -10.65 2.80 -21.78
CA GLN A 229 -11.92 2.86 -22.50
C GLN A 229 -13.07 3.18 -21.54
N TRP A 230 -13.13 2.50 -20.39
CA TRP A 230 -14.10 2.81 -19.34
C TRP A 230 -14.02 4.30 -18.93
N TYR A 231 -12.82 4.85 -18.76
CA TYR A 231 -12.64 6.26 -18.41
C TYR A 231 -13.20 7.20 -19.47
N LYS A 232 -12.92 6.95 -20.76
CA LYS A 232 -13.45 7.77 -21.86
C LYS A 232 -14.98 7.80 -21.88
N GLU A 233 -15.61 6.70 -21.53
CA GLU A 233 -17.07 6.52 -21.57
C GLU A 233 -17.77 7.05 -20.32
N ASN A 234 -17.14 6.93 -19.14
CA ASN A 234 -17.83 7.12 -17.86
C ASN A 234 -17.30 8.29 -17.03
N ALA A 235 -16.04 8.70 -17.22
CA ALA A 235 -15.33 9.55 -16.25
C ALA A 235 -14.47 10.66 -16.87
N ARG A 236 -14.44 10.81 -18.20
CA ARG A 236 -13.57 11.76 -18.92
C ARG A 236 -13.70 13.20 -18.42
N ASP A 237 -14.91 13.62 -18.08
CA ASP A 237 -15.22 14.97 -17.63
C ASP A 237 -15.29 15.09 -16.10
N ASN A 238 -14.96 14.02 -15.36
CA ASN A 238 -14.94 14.04 -13.91
C ASN A 238 -13.61 14.63 -13.40
N PRO A 239 -13.61 15.84 -12.80
CA PRO A 239 -12.37 16.49 -12.34
C PRO A 239 -11.71 15.79 -11.16
N LYS A 240 -12.38 14.80 -10.54
CA LYS A 240 -11.82 13.99 -9.45
C LYS A 240 -11.08 12.75 -9.95
N ILE A 241 -11.05 12.50 -11.25
CA ILE A 241 -10.37 11.35 -11.83
C ILE A 241 -9.32 11.84 -12.82
N ILE A 242 -8.09 11.33 -12.69
CA ILE A 242 -7.00 11.63 -13.62
C ILE A 242 -6.38 10.37 -14.19
N HIS A 243 -5.83 10.49 -15.38
CA HIS A 243 -4.84 9.57 -15.93
C HIS A 243 -3.45 10.17 -15.69
N ALA A 244 -2.67 9.55 -14.81
CA ALA A 244 -1.37 10.04 -14.40
C ALA A 244 -0.35 10.01 -15.54
N SER A 245 0.64 10.92 -15.49
CA SER A 245 1.80 10.88 -16.38
C SER A 245 2.84 9.85 -15.94
N LYS A 246 2.82 9.43 -14.66
CA LYS A 246 3.72 8.43 -14.09
C LYS A 246 3.06 7.07 -13.92
N LYS A 247 3.88 6.02 -14.07
CA LYS A 247 3.49 4.62 -13.87
C LYS A 247 3.50 4.22 -12.40
N CYS A 248 2.73 3.19 -12.08
CA CYS A 248 2.69 2.52 -10.78
C CYS A 248 2.65 3.50 -9.57
N ALA A 249 3.35 3.19 -8.47
CA ALA A 249 3.40 4.00 -7.26
C ALA A 249 3.79 5.48 -7.49
N ALA A 250 4.56 5.79 -8.54
CA ALA A 250 4.88 7.17 -8.88
C ALA A 250 3.64 7.94 -9.38
N GLY A 251 2.70 7.28 -10.05
CA GLY A 251 1.39 7.85 -10.42
C GLY A 251 0.51 8.14 -9.21
N ILE A 252 0.58 7.29 -8.18
CA ILE A 252 -0.12 7.52 -6.90
C ILE A 252 0.43 8.78 -6.21
N ILE A 253 1.76 8.93 -6.15
CA ILE A 253 2.41 10.13 -5.60
C ILE A 253 2.04 11.38 -6.40
N GLU A 254 2.01 11.30 -7.73
CA GLU A 254 1.55 12.39 -8.60
C GLU A 254 0.11 12.81 -8.26
N ALA A 255 -0.80 11.85 -8.10
CA ALA A 255 -2.20 12.11 -7.78
C ALA A 255 -2.39 12.78 -6.41
N ILE A 256 -1.63 12.37 -5.39
CA ILE A 256 -1.63 13.04 -4.07
C ILE A 256 -1.35 14.54 -4.23
N GLY A 257 -0.36 14.91 -5.04
CA GLY A 257 -0.03 16.30 -5.32
C GLY A 257 -1.08 17.01 -6.16
N HIS A 258 -1.54 16.36 -7.24
CA HIS A 258 -2.53 16.90 -8.16
C HIS A 258 -3.83 17.30 -7.44
N PHE A 259 -4.37 16.40 -6.61
CA PHE A 259 -5.60 16.62 -5.86
C PHE A 259 -5.39 17.39 -4.54
N LYS A 260 -4.15 17.81 -4.24
CA LYS A 260 -3.78 18.53 -3.01
C LYS A 260 -4.16 17.76 -1.73
N LEU A 261 -3.96 16.43 -1.74
CA LEU A 261 -4.28 15.55 -0.62
C LEU A 261 -3.19 15.54 0.48
N GLY A 262 -2.06 16.18 0.22
CA GLY A 262 -0.97 16.39 1.18
C GLY A 262 0.38 16.52 0.50
N LEU A 263 1.45 16.34 1.27
CA LEU A 263 2.82 16.32 0.76
C LEU A 263 3.02 15.16 -0.22
N ASN A 264 3.63 15.44 -1.36
CA ASN A 264 3.92 14.46 -2.40
C ASN A 264 5.41 14.37 -2.77
N LYS A 265 6.29 15.08 -2.04
CA LYS A 265 7.75 14.94 -2.17
C LYS A 265 8.22 13.83 -1.22
N SER A 266 8.74 12.73 -1.77
CA SER A 266 9.22 11.61 -0.95
C SER A 266 10.48 12.04 -0.20
N PRO A 267 10.68 11.65 1.08
CA PRO A 267 11.96 11.84 1.78
C PRO A 267 13.15 11.22 1.03
N ARG A 268 12.92 10.23 0.16
CA ARG A 268 13.97 9.66 -0.71
C ARG A 268 14.47 10.60 -1.79
N ASP A 269 13.67 11.58 -2.19
CA ASP A 269 13.99 12.53 -3.26
C ASP A 269 14.72 13.77 -2.71
N VAL A 270 14.80 13.90 -1.38
CA VAL A 270 15.45 15.02 -0.69
C VAL A 270 16.94 14.69 -0.55
N MET A 271 17.81 15.47 -1.20
CA MET A 271 19.26 15.29 -1.08
C MET A 271 19.81 15.94 0.19
N ASP A 272 19.32 17.14 0.51
CA ASP A 272 19.68 17.90 1.70
C ASP A 272 18.57 17.81 2.75
N PHE A 273 18.86 17.15 3.87
CA PHE A 273 17.91 16.95 4.96
C PHE A 273 17.57 18.24 5.73
N SER A 274 18.27 19.35 5.47
CA SER A 274 18.06 20.69 6.05
C SER A 274 16.94 21.50 5.37
N GLU A 275 16.54 21.14 4.14
CA GLU A 275 15.56 21.89 3.34
C GLU A 275 14.11 21.73 3.82
N ASP A 276 13.81 20.68 4.60
CA ASP A 276 12.44 20.39 5.05
C ASP A 276 12.12 21.15 6.35
N LYS A 277 11.89 22.46 6.25
CA LYS A 277 11.16 23.20 7.31
C LYS A 277 9.69 22.79 7.27
N ILE A 278 9.39 21.66 7.91
CA ILE A 278 8.02 21.19 8.12
C ILE A 278 7.60 21.65 9.51
N ASP A 279 6.56 22.46 9.59
CA ASP A 279 5.96 22.83 10.87
C ASP A 279 5.29 21.60 11.51
N ASN A 280 5.47 21.38 12.81
CA ASN A 280 4.92 20.24 13.58
C ASN A 280 5.39 18.86 13.10
N ILE A 281 6.70 18.61 13.11
CA ILE A 281 7.27 17.32 12.73
C ILE A 281 6.79 16.20 13.67
N HIS A 282 6.03 15.26 13.12
CA HIS A 282 5.69 14.01 13.79
C HIS A 282 6.97 13.17 13.98
N PRO A 283 7.29 12.62 15.17
CA PRO A 283 8.53 11.87 15.42
C PRO A 283 8.81 10.73 14.44
N GLY A 284 7.76 10.13 13.86
CA GLY A 284 7.91 9.12 12.81
C GLY A 284 8.62 9.61 11.56
N HIS A 285 8.50 10.90 11.21
CA HIS A 285 9.22 11.52 10.10
C HIS A 285 10.74 11.48 10.31
N GLU A 286 11.20 11.78 11.52
CA GLU A 286 12.62 11.77 11.88
C GLU A 286 13.22 10.36 11.78
N VAL A 287 12.46 9.34 12.17
CA VAL A 287 12.85 7.94 11.98
C VAL A 287 13.02 7.60 10.49
N VAL A 288 12.06 8.00 9.65
CA VAL A 288 12.16 7.77 8.20
C VAL A 288 13.39 8.48 7.64
N LYS A 289 13.57 9.78 7.96
CA LYS A 289 14.74 10.58 7.53
C LYS A 289 16.06 9.92 7.93
N PHE A 290 16.20 9.55 9.21
CA PHE A 290 17.39 8.87 9.72
C PHE A 290 17.73 7.64 8.90
N TYR A 291 16.74 6.80 8.59
CA TYR A 291 16.97 5.57 7.83
C TYR A 291 17.22 5.79 6.33
N MET A 292 16.72 6.88 5.74
CA MET A 292 17.12 7.29 4.39
C MET A 292 18.58 7.75 4.36
N PHE A 293 19.00 8.53 5.36
CA PHE A 293 20.40 8.90 5.54
C PHE A 293 21.29 7.67 5.78
N TYR A 294 20.87 6.74 6.65
CA TYR A 294 21.59 5.51 6.94
C TYR A 294 21.78 4.62 5.71
N GLU A 295 20.77 4.50 4.83
CA GLU A 295 20.91 3.80 3.55
C GLU A 295 22.05 4.42 2.70
N ARG A 296 22.02 5.74 2.51
CA ARG A 296 23.01 6.49 1.72
C ARG A 296 24.41 6.41 2.33
N TRP A 297 24.51 6.52 3.65
CA TRP A 297 25.77 6.41 4.41
C TRP A 297 26.46 5.06 4.16
N ARG A 298 25.71 3.95 4.28
CA ARG A 298 26.25 2.61 4.02
C ARG A 298 26.60 2.37 2.56
N ARG A 299 25.94 3.06 1.64
CA ARG A 299 26.22 2.97 0.20
C ARG A 299 27.32 3.95 -0.25
N ALA A 300 27.87 4.76 0.65
CA ALA A 300 28.81 5.84 0.35
C ALA A 300 28.29 6.84 -0.69
N GLU A 301 26.99 7.17 -0.62
CA GLU A 301 26.33 8.16 -1.49
C GLU A 301 26.30 9.58 -0.89
N VAL A 302 26.85 9.72 0.32
CA VAL A 302 27.07 11.00 1.02
C VAL A 302 28.54 11.07 1.42
N GLU A 303 29.06 12.27 1.68
CA GLU A 303 30.44 12.45 2.12
C GLU A 303 30.71 11.76 3.46
N ASN A 304 31.89 11.14 3.60
CA ASN A 304 32.35 10.59 4.88
C ASN A 304 32.82 11.71 5.82
N SER A 305 31.87 12.47 6.36
CA SER A 305 32.14 13.58 7.27
C SER A 305 31.74 13.22 8.70
N GLU A 306 32.63 13.48 9.66
CA GLU A 306 32.31 13.37 11.10
C GLU A 306 31.22 14.36 11.52
N HIS A 307 31.01 15.43 10.74
CA HIS A 307 29.98 16.43 11.00
C HIS A 307 28.58 15.81 11.06
N TYR A 308 28.27 14.83 10.20
CA TYR A 308 26.99 14.13 10.24
C TYR A 308 26.75 13.42 11.57
N MET A 309 27.79 12.80 12.13
CA MET A 309 27.68 12.09 13.41
C MET A 309 27.53 13.06 14.58
N GLN A 310 28.21 14.20 14.52
CA GLN A 310 28.05 15.27 15.50
C GLN A 310 26.64 15.84 15.46
N ASN A 311 26.13 16.18 14.27
CA ASN A 311 24.76 16.68 14.08
C ASN A 311 23.71 15.68 14.60
N LEU A 312 23.85 14.39 14.24
CA LEU A 312 23.00 13.32 14.76
C LEU A 312 22.97 13.26 16.29
N LYS A 313 24.12 13.45 16.94
CA LYS A 313 24.22 13.50 18.41
C LYS A 313 23.62 14.77 19.01
N GLU A 314 23.75 15.92 18.33
CA GLU A 314 23.19 17.20 18.77
C GLU A 314 21.66 17.23 18.71
N VAL A 315 21.05 16.62 17.69
CA VAL A 315 19.58 16.52 17.57
C VAL A 315 19.00 15.37 18.40
N SER A 316 19.84 14.45 18.86
CA SER A 316 19.44 13.35 19.73
C SER A 316 19.57 13.75 21.20
N HIS A 317 18.55 13.48 22.00
CA HIS A 317 18.67 13.69 23.43
C HIS A 317 19.72 12.75 24.05
N PRO A 318 20.55 13.22 24.99
CA PRO A 318 21.62 12.41 25.60
C PRO A 318 21.13 11.13 26.29
N SER A 319 19.91 11.14 26.82
CA SER A 319 19.27 9.96 27.44
C SER A 319 18.40 9.14 26.47
N GLY A 320 18.46 9.43 25.16
CA GLY A 320 17.74 8.67 24.15
C GLY A 320 18.23 7.23 24.11
N THR A 321 17.30 6.30 24.00
CA THR A 321 17.56 4.85 24.00
C THR A 321 16.99 4.21 22.75
N PHE A 322 17.77 3.31 22.17
CA PHE A 322 17.31 2.37 21.15
C PHE A 322 17.18 0.98 21.78
N VAL A 323 16.03 0.35 21.64
CA VAL A 323 15.81 -1.02 22.07
C VAL A 323 15.77 -1.92 20.84
N HIS A 324 16.72 -2.84 20.77
CA HIS A 324 16.82 -3.83 19.71
C HIS A 324 15.70 -4.88 19.86
N PRO A 325 15.23 -5.49 18.75
CA PRO A 325 14.30 -6.64 18.74
C PRO A 325 14.54 -7.72 19.80
N GLY A 326 15.81 -7.96 20.12
CA GLY A 326 16.27 -8.95 21.09
C GLY A 326 16.21 -8.48 22.56
N GLY A 327 15.60 -7.33 22.85
CA GLY A 327 15.49 -6.75 24.19
C GLY A 327 16.75 -6.02 24.67
N VAL A 328 17.77 -5.89 23.83
CA VAL A 328 19.02 -5.18 24.18
C VAL A 328 18.81 -3.68 24.04
N GLU A 329 19.00 -2.96 25.13
CA GLU A 329 18.95 -1.50 25.16
C GLU A 329 20.35 -0.92 24.89
N ARG A 330 20.41 0.15 24.10
CA ARG A 330 21.63 0.93 23.84
C ARG A 330 21.30 2.40 23.83
N SER A 331 22.24 3.25 24.22
CA SER A 331 22.07 4.69 24.03
C SER A 331 22.06 5.02 22.54
N LEU A 332 21.35 6.09 22.15
CA LEU A 332 21.39 6.57 20.76
C LEU A 332 22.82 6.95 20.33
N TYR A 333 23.65 7.44 21.24
CA TYR A 333 25.03 7.80 20.94
C TYR A 333 25.87 6.57 20.58
N GLU A 334 25.72 5.46 21.31
CA GLU A 334 26.37 4.19 20.96
C GLU A 334 25.88 3.66 19.60
N CYS A 335 24.59 3.85 19.28
CA CYS A 335 24.04 3.50 17.98
C CYS A 335 24.64 4.35 16.85
N ILE A 336 24.81 5.66 17.07
CA ILE A 336 25.46 6.58 16.11
C ILE A 336 26.94 6.20 15.91
N ASP A 337 27.66 5.91 16.99
CA ASP A 337 29.07 5.48 16.92
C ASP A 337 29.22 4.12 16.19
N ALA A 338 28.26 3.21 16.37
CA ALA A 338 28.22 1.96 15.63
C ALA A 338 27.91 2.20 14.13
N MET A 339 27.00 3.13 13.83
CA MET A 339 26.67 3.52 12.45
C MET A 339 27.87 4.10 11.70
N GLN A 340 28.69 4.93 12.36
CA GLN A 340 29.88 5.54 11.73
C GLN A 340 30.81 4.46 11.12
N LYS A 341 30.95 3.32 11.81
CA LYS A 341 31.79 2.19 11.37
C LYS A 341 31.26 1.45 10.14
N CYS A 342 30.01 1.69 9.74
CA CYS A 342 29.38 1.04 8.59
C CYS A 342 29.46 1.86 7.30
N TYR A 343 30.16 3.00 7.28
CA TYR A 343 30.27 3.81 6.06
C TYR A 343 30.79 2.99 4.87
N GLY A 344 30.09 3.05 3.74
CA GLY A 344 30.49 2.38 2.50
C GLY A 344 30.49 0.85 2.52
N ASP A 345 30.05 0.17 3.59
CA ASP A 345 30.05 -1.30 3.67
C ASP A 345 29.09 -1.98 2.66
N LYS A 346 28.18 -1.18 2.08
CA LYS A 346 27.26 -1.54 1.00
C LYS A 346 27.52 -0.78 -0.31
N GLN A 347 28.65 -0.10 -0.45
CA GLN A 347 29.01 0.58 -1.70
C GLN A 347 29.01 -0.41 -2.87
N GLY A 348 28.39 -0.01 -3.99
CA GLY A 348 28.24 -0.82 -5.19
C GLY A 348 27.29 -2.03 -5.06
N LYS A 349 26.64 -2.24 -3.91
CA LYS A 349 25.65 -3.30 -3.71
C LYS A 349 24.23 -2.78 -3.96
N ASN A 350 23.35 -3.65 -4.45
CA ASN A 350 21.90 -3.38 -4.47
C ASN A 350 21.33 -3.52 -3.06
N PHE A 351 21.63 -2.54 -2.22
CA PHE A 351 21.18 -2.43 -0.84
C PHE A 351 20.06 -1.39 -0.74
N ARG A 352 18.92 -1.79 -0.19
CA ARG A 352 17.80 -0.89 0.11
C ARG A 352 17.38 -1.05 1.55
N LEU A 353 16.89 0.02 2.15
CA LEU A 353 16.41 0.02 3.52
C LEU A 353 15.12 0.82 3.59
N TRP A 354 14.10 0.30 4.27
CA TRP A 354 12.90 1.08 4.57
C TRP A 354 12.39 0.75 5.97
N VAL A 355 11.49 1.60 6.45
CA VAL A 355 10.74 1.36 7.68
C VAL A 355 9.28 1.08 7.34
N ASP A 356 8.60 0.33 8.20
CA ASP A 356 7.18 0.02 8.11
C ASP A 356 6.56 0.16 9.50
N ARG A 357 5.24 0.37 9.55
CA ARG A 357 4.44 0.47 10.78
C ARG A 357 4.97 1.50 11.77
N VAL A 358 5.46 2.63 11.27
CA VAL A 358 5.94 3.71 12.12
C VAL A 358 4.76 4.26 12.94
N SER A 359 4.91 4.23 14.26
CA SER A 359 3.95 4.77 15.22
C SER A 359 4.70 5.54 16.30
N ALA A 360 4.14 6.67 16.71
CA ALA A 360 4.70 7.49 17.77
C ALA A 360 3.64 7.72 18.85
N THR A 361 4.03 7.60 20.11
CA THR A 361 3.18 7.88 21.27
C THR A 361 3.94 8.79 22.20
N GLN A 362 3.33 9.93 22.55
CA GLN A 362 3.91 10.85 23.52
C GLN A 362 3.81 10.22 24.92
N ILE A 363 4.94 10.13 25.63
CA ILE A 363 5.04 9.52 26.96
C ILE A 363 5.46 10.53 28.04
N GLY A 364 5.78 11.76 27.65
CA GLY A 364 6.10 12.89 28.52
C GLY A 364 5.97 14.21 27.77
N SER A 365 6.23 15.35 28.42
CA SER A 365 6.12 16.68 27.79
C SER A 365 6.92 16.76 26.48
N ASP A 366 8.15 16.21 26.51
CA ASP A 366 9.11 16.30 25.40
C ASP A 366 9.60 14.92 24.95
N ALA A 367 8.96 13.85 25.41
CA ALA A 367 9.40 12.47 25.21
C ALA A 367 8.41 11.65 24.37
N TRP A 368 8.93 10.96 23.37
CA TRP A 368 8.16 10.12 22.46
C TRP A 368 8.70 8.70 22.43
N LEU A 369 7.78 7.75 22.49
CA LEU A 369 8.00 6.35 22.18
C LEU A 369 7.68 6.13 20.69
N VAL A 370 8.69 5.86 19.87
CA VAL A 370 8.50 5.53 18.46
C VAL A 370 8.77 4.05 18.23
N LYS A 371 7.82 3.37 17.59
CA LYS A 371 7.92 1.94 17.22
C LYS A 371 7.83 1.80 15.71
N PHE A 372 8.66 0.95 15.14
CA PHE A 372 8.68 0.65 13.71
C PHE A 372 9.38 -0.68 13.45
N ASP A 373 9.21 -1.19 12.23
CA ASP A 373 9.98 -2.32 11.72
C ASP A 373 10.98 -1.84 10.71
N LYS A 374 12.24 -2.26 10.91
CA LYS A 374 13.30 -1.98 9.97
C LYS A 374 13.44 -3.14 9.00
N TRP A 375 13.39 -2.81 7.72
CA TRP A 375 13.59 -3.74 6.63
C TRP A 375 14.85 -3.41 5.86
N GLU A 376 15.64 -4.42 5.55
CA GLU A 376 16.82 -4.30 4.69
C GLU A 376 16.73 -5.32 3.56
N SER A 377 17.13 -4.92 2.36
CA SER A 377 17.38 -5.84 1.26
C SER A 377 18.82 -5.75 0.78
N SER A 378 19.37 -6.88 0.36
CA SER A 378 20.66 -6.97 -0.32
C SER A 378 20.51 -7.96 -1.46
N GLY A 379 20.27 -7.45 -2.68
CA GLY A 379 19.79 -8.27 -3.79
C GLY A 379 18.33 -8.73 -3.57
N LYS A 380 18.04 -10.01 -3.79
CA LYS A 380 16.67 -10.58 -3.67
C LYS A 380 16.30 -11.05 -2.25
N ILE A 381 17.17 -10.86 -1.27
CA ILE A 381 16.94 -11.31 0.11
C ILE A 381 16.46 -10.14 0.95
N TYR A 382 15.35 -10.34 1.65
CA TYR A 382 14.76 -9.41 2.59
C TYR A 382 15.00 -9.85 4.02
N PHE A 383 15.49 -8.94 4.85
CA PHE A 383 15.69 -9.14 6.27
C PHE A 383 14.78 -8.22 7.06
N ILE A 384 14.05 -8.79 8.02
CA ILE A 384 13.23 -8.06 8.97
C ILE A 384 13.94 -8.04 10.30
N TYR A 385 14.12 -6.84 10.85
CA TYR A 385 14.52 -6.67 12.24
C TYR A 385 13.29 -6.12 12.99
N ASN A 386 12.54 -7.01 13.62
CA ASN A 386 11.24 -6.71 14.25
C ASN A 386 11.39 -5.86 15.51
N VAL A 387 10.80 -4.67 15.50
CA VAL A 387 10.76 -3.72 16.64
C VAL A 387 12.09 -3.04 16.94
N GLY A 388 12.35 -1.92 16.26
CA GLY A 388 13.19 -0.86 16.83
C GLY A 388 12.33 0.01 17.74
N LEU A 389 12.61 0.02 19.03
CA LEU A 389 12.03 1.01 19.94
C LEU A 389 12.97 2.20 19.98
N PHE A 390 12.50 3.37 19.57
CA PHE A 390 13.30 4.58 19.53
C PHE A 390 12.70 5.60 20.49
N PHE A 391 13.43 5.91 21.55
CA PHE A 391 13.10 7.02 22.45
C PHE A 391 13.68 8.29 21.84
N LEU A 392 12.83 9.03 21.14
CA LEU A 392 13.15 10.37 20.70
C LEU A 392 12.62 11.33 21.77
N ILE A 393 13.52 11.98 22.50
CA ILE A 393 13.18 13.23 23.17
C ILE A 393 13.52 14.32 22.16
N ILE A 394 12.50 14.91 21.54
CA ILE A 394 12.69 16.00 20.58
C ILE A 394 12.94 17.28 21.39
N LEU A 395 14.14 17.85 21.24
CA LEU A 395 14.32 19.30 21.40
C LEU A 395 13.78 19.99 20.13
N PRO A 396 13.25 21.22 20.22
CA PRO A 396 12.44 21.89 19.19
C PRO A 396 13.17 22.26 17.88
N VAL A 397 14.32 21.65 17.59
CA VAL A 397 15.21 22.01 16.49
C VAL A 397 15.45 20.75 15.65
N GLY A 398 14.80 20.66 14.48
CA GLY A 398 15.07 19.60 13.51
C GLY A 398 16.52 19.61 13.03
N TRP A 399 16.90 18.60 12.22
CA TRP A 399 18.23 18.49 11.60
C TRP A 399 18.66 19.83 11.00
N LYS A 400 19.73 20.42 11.56
CA LYS A 400 20.37 21.61 11.01
C LYS A 400 21.75 21.20 10.54
N GLU A 401 21.99 21.22 9.23
CA GLU A 401 23.36 21.46 8.77
C GLU A 401 23.56 22.97 8.69
N VAL A 402 24.63 23.45 9.32
CA VAL A 402 25.11 24.81 9.14
C VAL A 402 26.23 24.71 8.10
N TYR A 403 25.93 25.08 6.86
CA TYR A 403 26.93 25.18 5.80
C TYR A 403 28.12 26.06 6.23
N SER A 404 29.33 25.57 5.96
CA SER A 404 30.46 26.41 5.54
C SER A 404 31.26 25.69 4.48
#